data_AF-A0A9P5Y196-F1
#
_entry.id   AF-A0A9P5Y196-F1
#
_cell.length_a   1.000
_cell.length_b   1.000
_cell.length_c   1.000
_cell.angle_alpha   90.00
_cell.angle_beta   90.00
_cell.angle_gamma   90.00
#
_symmetry.space_group_name_H-M   'P 1'
#
loop_
_entity.id
_entity.type
_entity.pdbx_description
1 polymer ?
#
loop_
_entity_poly.entity_id
_entity_poly.type
_entity_poly.pdbx_seq_one_letter_code
_entity_poly.pdbx_strand_id
1 'polypeptide(L)' 'MSALKIIIPSYSYVQNEVKRRFGIHPCSFQVKSAITQLKQKDCITITLTGSGKTLTFWIPLLFNDNSMSQSQLGL' A
#
# COMPACT_ATOMS: atom_id res chain seq x y z
N MET A 1 -10.74 -4.16 21.55
CA MET A 1 -10.31 -3.94 20.15
C MET A 1 -8.79 -3.92 20.15
N SER A 2 -8.15 -4.97 19.62
CA SER A 2 -6.69 -5.02 19.52
C SER A 2 -6.23 -3.92 18.56
N ALA A 3 -5.31 -3.06 18.98
CA ALA A 3 -4.73 -2.06 18.08
C ALA A 3 -4.01 -2.81 16.93
N LEU A 4 -4.43 -2.58 15.69
CA LEU A 4 -3.73 -3.11 14.52
C LEU A 4 -2.33 -2.50 14.52
N LYS A 5 -1.31 -3.34 14.68
CA LYS A 5 0.09 -2.92 14.61
C LYS A 5 0.44 -2.73 13.13
N ILE A 6 0.19 -1.53 12.61
CA ILE A 6 0.47 -1.22 11.21
C ILE A 6 1.97 -1.05 11.02
N ILE A 7 2.61 -2.00 10.35
CA ILE A 7 3.99 -1.88 9.91
C ILE A 7 3.97 -1.06 8.62
N ILE A 8 4.72 0.04 8.58
CA ILE A 8 4.80 0.87 7.38
C ILE A 8 5.78 0.23 6.39
N PRO A 9 5.32 -0.25 5.22
CA PRO A 9 6.18 -0.89 4.25
C PRO A 9 7.11 0.11 3.56
N SER A 10 8.25 -0.37 3.07
CA SER A 10 9.11 0.41 2.20
C SER A 10 8.46 0.63 0.83
N TYR A 11 8.87 1.68 0.13
CA TYR A 11 8.34 2.02 -1.19
C TYR A 11 8.50 0.88 -2.22
N SER A 12 9.69 0.28 -2.28
CA SER A 12 9.99 -0.85 -3.17
C SER A 12 9.18 -2.09 -2.82
N TYR A 13 8.95 -2.35 -1.52
CA TYR A 13 8.12 -3.46 -1.08
C TYR A 13 6.67 -3.29 -1.55
N VAL A 14 6.12 -2.08 -1.44
CA VAL A 14 4.78 -1.78 -1.97
C VAL A 14 4.71 -2.02 -3.48
N GLN A 15 5.68 -1.53 -4.25
CA GLN A 15 5.69 -1.75 -5.70
C GLN A 15 5.74 -3.23 -6.07
N ASN A 16 6.57 -4.00 -5.37
CA ASN A 16 6.73 -5.43 -5.61
C ASN A 16 5.45 -6.19 -5.28
N GLU A 17 4.81 -5.90 -4.13
CA GLU A 17 3.56 -6.56 -3.74
C GLU A 17 2.41 -6.22 -4.67
N VAL A 18 2.32 -4.96 -5.13
CA VAL A 18 1.30 -4.57 -6.12
C VAL A 18 1.51 -5.30 -7.44
N LYS A 19 2.76 -5.38 -7.92
CA LYS A 19 3.10 -6.14 -9.12
C LYS A 19 2.75 -7.62 -8.96
N ARG A 20 3.06 -8.20 -7.81
CA ARG A 20 2.81 -9.62 -7.51
C ARG A 20 1.32 -9.95 -7.40
N ARG A 21 0.51 -9.08 -6.79
CA ARG A 21 -0.91 -9.33 -6.52
C ARG A 21 -1.83 -8.92 -7.67
N PHE A 22 -1.51 -7.83 -8.35
CA PHE A 22 -2.38 -7.23 -9.36
C PHE A 22 -1.80 -7.30 -10.78
N GLY A 23 -0.56 -7.76 -10.95
CA GLY A 23 0.09 -7.86 -12.26
C GLY A 23 0.47 -6.52 -12.88
N ILE A 24 0.35 -5.41 -12.14
CA ILE A 24 0.59 -4.05 -12.63
C ILE A 24 1.66 -3.33 -11.81
N HIS A 25 2.39 -2.41 -12.43
CA HIS A 25 3.35 -1.56 -11.71
C HIS A 25 2.67 -0.26 -11.28
N PRO A 26 2.59 0.06 -9.99
CA PRO A 26 1.94 1.29 -9.54
C PRO A 26 2.81 2.51 -9.86
N CYS A 27 2.16 3.60 -10.25
CA CYS A 27 2.75 4.92 -10.40
C CYS A 27 3.14 5.51 -9.04
N SER A 28 4.09 6.45 -9.05
CA SER A 28 4.65 6.99 -7.81
C SER A 28 3.64 7.68 -6.90
N PHE A 29 2.65 8.38 -7.46
CA PHE A 29 1.62 9.03 -6.65
C PHE A 29 0.70 8.01 -5.96
N GLN A 30 0.47 6.84 -6.58
CA GLN A 30 -0.37 5.79 -6.01
C GLN A 30 0.30 5.17 -4.79
N VAL A 31 1.60 4.88 -4.90
CA VAL A 31 2.42 4.37 -3.78
C VAL A 31 2.51 5.41 -2.65
N LYS A 32 2.74 6.69 -2.98
CA LYS A 32 2.77 7.78 -1.98
C LYS A 32 1.43 7.94 -1.24
N SER A 33 0.32 7.90 -1.98
CA SER A 33 -1.02 7.96 -1.40
C SER A 33 -1.27 6.79 -0.45
N ALA A 34 -0.94 5.56 -0.88
CA ALA A 34 -1.09 4.35 -0.07
C ALA A 34 -0.24 4.36 1.21
N ILE A 35 1.04 4.75 1.11
CA ILE A 35 1.93 4.87 2.28
C ILE A 35 1.41 5.94 3.26
N THR A 36 0.84 7.04 2.75
CA THR A 36 0.25 8.09 3.59
C THR A 36 -0.96 7.55 4.36
N GLN A 37 -1.83 6.79 3.69
CA GLN A 37 -2.96 6.10 4.32
C GLN A 37 -2.50 5.08 5.38
N LEU A 38 -1.47 4.28 5.09
CA LEU A 38 -0.90 3.31 6.04
C LEU A 38 -0.26 3.98 7.26
N LYS A 39 0.25 5.21 7.11
CA LYS A 39 0.71 6.04 8.24
C LYS A 39 -0.44 6.62 9.08
N GLN A 40 -1.68 6.18 8.85
CA GLN A 40 -2.90 6.69 9.49
C GLN A 40 -3.05 8.21 9.34
N LYS A 41 -2.70 8.74 8.16
CA LYS A 41 -2.92 10.15 7.81
C LYS A 41 -4.02 10.29 6.77
N ASP A 42 -4.82 11.32 6.93
CA ASP A 42 -5.79 11.72 5.91
C ASP A 42 -5.05 12.20 4.65
N CYS A 43 -5.52 11.76 3.48
CA CYS A 43 -4.91 12.07 2.20
C CYS A 43 -5.98 12.41 1.16
N ILE A 44 -5.84 13.59 0.53
CA ILE A 44 -6.63 13.98 -0.63
C ILE A 44 -5.76 13.78 -1.87
N THR A 45 -6.17 12.87 -2.76
CA THR A 45 -5.45 12.60 -4.02
C THR A 45 -6.24 13.16 -5.21
N ILE A 46 -5.73 14.21 -5.83
CA ILE A 46 -6.34 14.85 -7.02
C ILE A 46 -5.56 14.42 -8.27
N THR A 47 -6.25 13.82 -9.24
CA THR A 47 -5.67 13.46 -10.55
C THR A 47 -6.78 13.26 -11.58
N LEU A 48 -6.43 13.18 -12.86
CA LEU A 48 -7.35 13.01 -14.00
C LEU A 48 -8.07 11.65 -13.99
N THR A 49 -9.25 11.58 -14.60
CA THR A 49 -9.95 10.30 -14.86
C THR A 49 -9.06 9.36 -15.66
N GLY A 50 -9.13 8.05 -15.38
CA GLY A 50 -8.27 7.07 -16.02
C GLY A 50 -6.86 6.94 -15.42
N SER A 51 -6.39 7.88 -14.59
CA SER A 51 -5.06 7.81 -13.96
C SER A 51 -4.88 6.67 -12.94
N GLY A 52 -5.90 5.85 -12.68
CA GLY A 52 -5.82 4.74 -11.73
C GLY A 52 -5.95 5.16 -10.26
N LYS A 53 -6.79 6.15 -9.95
CA LYS A 53 -7.12 6.56 -8.56
C LYS A 53 -7.63 5.40 -7.72
N THR A 54 -8.41 4.50 -8.31
CA THR A 54 -8.95 3.33 -7.63
C THR A 54 -7.84 2.50 -6.96
N LEU A 55 -6.69 2.35 -7.62
CA LEU A 55 -5.56 1.58 -7.09
C LEU A 55 -5.04 2.16 -5.76
N THR A 56 -5.17 3.47 -5.51
CA THR A 56 -4.70 4.08 -4.25
C THR A 56 -5.50 3.61 -3.02
N PHE A 57 -6.72 3.12 -3.22
CA PHE A 57 -7.53 2.51 -2.14
C PHE A 57 -7.21 1.02 -1.95
N TRP A 58 -6.90 0.29 -3.02
CA TRP A 58 -6.59 -1.14 -2.95
C TRP A 58 -5.22 -1.44 -2.35
N ILE A 59 -4.21 -0.63 -2.67
CA ILE A 59 -2.84 -0.84 -2.18
C ILE A 59 -2.77 -0.94 -0.64
N PRO A 60 -3.29 0.02 0.16
CA PRO A 60 -3.18 -0.07 1.62
C PRO A 60 -3.91 -1.28 2.21
N LEU A 61 -4.97 -1.77 1.58
CA LEU A 61 -5.68 -2.97 2.02
C LEU A 61 -4.84 -4.25 1.89
N LEU A 62 -3.83 -4.28 1.01
CA LEU A 62 -2.86 -5.39 0.96
C LEU A 62 -2.03 -5.52 2.23
N PHE A 63 -1.96 -4.46 3.04
CA PHE A 63 -1.11 -4.37 4.23
C PHE A 63 -1.93 -4.25 5.52
N ASN A 64 -3.26 -4.33 5.44
CA ASN A 64 -4.15 -4.37 6.60
C ASN A 64 -4.46 -5.85 6.94
N ASP A 65 -4.26 -6.24 8.19
CA ASP A 65 -4.40 -7.60 8.75
C ASP A 65 -3.39 -8.68 8.32
N ASN A 66 -2.67 -9.22 9.32
CA ASN A 66 -2.05 -10.54 9.58
C ASN A 66 -1.87 -11.62 8.48
N SER A 67 -2.06 -11.34 7.20
CA SER A 67 -1.75 -12.24 6.07
C SER A 67 -0.27 -12.18 5.67
N MET A 68 0.51 -11.32 6.33
CA MET A 68 1.96 -11.30 6.24
C MET A 68 2.53 -12.07 7.42
N SER A 69 2.49 -13.41 7.30
CA SER A 69 3.42 -14.27 8.05
C SER A 69 4.82 -13.67 7.94
N GLN A 70 5.39 -13.35 9.10
CA GLN A 70 6.77 -12.93 9.31
C GLN A 70 7.74 -14.04 8.86
N SER A 71 7.88 -14.28 7.57
CA SER A 71 8.87 -15.25 7.04
C SER A 71 9.86 -14.62 6.04
N GLN A 72 9.94 -13.29 5.97
CA GLN A 72 10.95 -12.60 5.16
C GLN A 72 11.76 -11.51 5.88
N LEU A 73 11.71 -11.43 7.21
CA LEU A 73 12.76 -10.74 7.96
C LEU A 73 13.87 -11.74 8.28
N GLY A 74 14.75 -11.96 7.30
CA GLY A 74 16.07 -12.55 7.51
C GLY A 74 17.04 -11.50 8.03
N LEU A 75 16.77 -11.00 9.24
CA LEU A 75 17.70 -10.30 10.14
C LEU A 75 17.34 -10.69 11.58
#